data_AF-A0A0U3A1A0-F1
#
_entry.id   AF-A0A0U3A1A0-F1
#
_cell.length_a   1.000
_cell.length_b   1.000
_cell.length_c   1.000
_cell.angle_alpha   90.00
_cell.angle_beta   90.00
_cell.angle_gamma   90.00
#
_symmetry.space_group_name_H-M   'P 1'
#
loop_
_entity.id
_entity.type
_entity.pdbx_description
1 polymer ?
#
loop_
_entity_poly.entity_id
_entity_poly.type
_entity_poly.pdbx_seq_one_letter_code
_entity_poly.pdbx_strand_id
1 'polypeptide(L)' 'MSTVTDPIADLIARLRNGAQAQKVDMFVPYSRIKAEIVRILKEEGYISDYAIDTETAHPRIKITN' A
#
# COMPACT_ATOMS: atom_id res chain seq x y z
N MET A 1 13.15 -0.12 -19.70
CA MET A 1 13.04 -0.65 -18.33
C MET A 1 12.90 0.53 -17.40
N SER A 2 11.69 0.83 -16.94
CA SER A 2 11.48 1.94 -16.01
C SER A 2 11.97 1.49 -14.63
N THR A 3 13.15 1.94 -14.25
CA THR A 3 13.67 1.78 -12.89
C THR A 3 12.68 2.44 -11.93
N VAL A 4 12.14 1.68 -10.97
CA VAL A 4 11.41 2.27 -9.85
C VAL A 4 12.45 2.99 -9.00
N THR A 5 12.58 4.29 -9.22
CA THR A 5 13.61 5.11 -8.56
C THR A 5 13.32 5.28 -7.07
N ASP A 6 12.03 5.32 -6.70
CA ASP A 6 11.60 5.40 -5.29
C ASP A 6 10.35 4.54 -5.00
N PRO A 7 10.52 3.40 -4.32
CA PRO A 7 9.41 2.55 -3.88
C PRO A 7 8.44 3.20 -2.88
N ILE A 8 8.87 4.23 -2.13
CA ILE A 8 8.04 4.94 -1.14
C ILE A 8 7.14 5.96 -1.85
N ALA A 9 7.71 6.78 -2.75
CA ALA A 9 6.91 7.69 -3.57
C ALA A 9 5.87 6.94 -4.41
N ASP A 10 6.21 5.77 -4.97
CA ASP A 10 5.25 4.91 -5.67
C ASP A 10 4.09 4.46 -4.76
N LEU A 11 4.38 4.10 -3.50
CA LEU A 11 3.35 3.71 -2.54
C LEU A 11 2.37 4.86 -2.27
N ILE A 12 2.89 6.05 -1.96
CA ILE A 12 2.08 7.23 -1.65
C ILE A 12 1.24 7.65 -2.87
N ALA A 13 1.87 7.67 -4.06
CA ALA A 13 1.18 7.99 -5.30
C ALA A 13 0.03 7.01 -5.56
N ARG A 14 0.24 5.71 -5.31
CA ARG A 14 -0.81 4.71 -5.49
C ARG A 14 -1.94 4.85 -4.49
N LEU A 15 -1.65 5.16 -3.22
CA LEU A 15 -2.67 5.39 -2.21
C LEU A 15 -3.56 6.59 -2.59
N ARG A 16 -2.93 7.70 -2.98
CA ARG A 16 -3.65 8.89 -3.49
C ARG A 16 -4.52 8.56 -4.70
N ASN A 17 -3.99 7.80 -5.65
CA ASN A 17 -4.75 7.40 -6.85
C ASN A 17 -5.90 6.43 -6.49
N GLY A 18 -5.71 5.54 -5.52
CA GLY A 18 -6.75 4.64 -5.01
C GLY A 18 -7.90 5.39 -4.36
N ALA A 19 -7.58 6.35 -3.50
CA ALA A 19 -8.56 7.24 -2.86
C ALA A 19 -9.31 8.10 -3.90
N GLN A 20 -8.60 8.69 -4.87
CA GLN A 20 -9.22 9.47 -5.95
C GLN A 20 -10.14 8.62 -6.83
N ALA A 21 -9.78 7.36 -7.08
CA ALA A 21 -10.59 6.43 -7.86
C ALA A 21 -11.71 5.76 -7.04
N GLN A 22 -11.90 6.15 -5.76
CA GLN A 22 -12.86 5.54 -4.82
C GLN A 22 -12.76 4.01 -4.77
N LYS A 23 -11.54 3.47 -4.89
CA LYS A 23 -11.32 2.04 -4.77
C LYS A 23 -11.35 1.66 -3.29
N VAL A 24 -12.29 0.77 -2.96
CA VAL A 24 -12.43 0.22 -1.60
C VAL A 24 -11.18 -0.56 -1.20
N ASP A 25 -10.63 -1.34 -2.14
CA ASP A 25 -9.46 -2.19 -1.91
C ASP A 25 -8.36 -1.92 -2.94
N MET A 26 -7.11 -1.89 -2.48
CA MET A 26 -5.94 -1.80 -3.34
C MET A 26 -4.80 -2.71 -2.88
N PHE A 27 -4.01 -3.19 -3.85
CA PHE A 27 -2.88 -4.07 -3.59
C PHE A 27 -1.56 -3.36 -3.90
N VAL A 28 -0.60 -3.49 -2.98
CA VAL A 28 0.79 -3.05 -3.15
C VAL A 28 1.75 -4.19 -2.87
N PRO A 29 2.92 -4.23 -3.53
CA PRO A 29 3.95 -5.21 -3.21
C PRO A 29 4.46 -5.01 -1.78
N TYR A 30 4.64 -6.10 -1.06
CA TYR A 30 5.14 -6.07 0.30
C TYR A 30 6.60 -5.63 0.36
N SER A 31 6.90 -4.83 1.39
CA SER A 31 8.24 -4.51 1.85
C SER A 31 8.13 -4.14 3.32
N ARG A 32 9.15 -4.45 4.13
CA ARG A 32 9.16 -4.10 5.57
C ARG A 32 8.87 -2.61 5.79
N ILE A 33 9.48 -1.74 4.97
CA ILE A 33 9.29 -0.29 5.09
C ILE A 33 7.85 0.09 4.72
N LYS A 34 7.30 -0.48 3.64
CA LYS A 34 5.93 -0.21 3.20
C LYS A 34 4.90 -0.66 4.23
N ALA A 35 5.15 -1.79 4.90
CA ALA A 35 4.30 -2.29 5.97
C ALA A 35 4.24 -1.33 7.17
N GLU A 36 5.40 -0.80 7.61
CA GLU A 36 5.43 0.20 8.69
C GLU A 36 4.75 1.51 8.29
N ILE A 37 4.94 1.98 7.05
CA ILE A 37 4.25 3.19 6.55
C ILE A 37 2.73 2.99 6.59
N VAL A 38 2.23 1.86 6.09
CA VAL A 38 0.79 1.55 6.09
C VAL A 38 0.26 1.42 7.52
N ARG A 39 1.03 0.86 8.45
CA ARG A 39 0.68 0.82 9.88
C ARG A 39 0.50 2.23 10.46
N ILE A 40 1.45 3.14 10.22
CA ILE A 40 1.36 4.54 10.67
C ILE A 40 0.14 5.22 10.05
N LEU A 41 -0.10 5.03 8.75
CA LEU A 41 -1.25 5.62 8.07
C LEU A 41 -2.59 5.12 8.65
N LYS A 42 -2.66 3.88 9.11
CA LYS A 42 -3.83 3.35 9.84
C LYS A 42 -3.97 4.00 11.22
N GLU A 43 -2.88 4.11 11.97
CA GLU A 43 -2.88 4.73 13.30
C GLU A 43 -3.31 6.20 13.26
N GLU A 44 -2.91 6.92 12.22
CA GLU A 44 -3.31 8.31 11.96
C GLU A 44 -4.72 8.43 11.34
N GLY A 45 -5.37 7.31 11.00
CA GLY A 45 -6.74 7.29 10.45
C GLY A 45 -6.86 7.67 8.97
N TYR A 46 -5.78 7.62 8.19
CA TYR A 46 -5.81 7.87 6.74
C TYR A 46 -6.32 6.68 5.93
N ILE A 47 -6.27 5.47 6.49
CA ILE A 47 -6.80 4.25 5.88
C ILE A 47 -7.63 3.49 6.91
N SER A 48 -8.66 2.77 6.45
CA SER A 48 -9.54 2.00 7.34
C SER A 48 -8.84 0.74 7.87
N ASP A 49 -8.24 -0.06 6.98
CA ASP A 49 -7.54 -1.27 7.39
C ASP A 49 -6.47 -1.71 6.41
N TYR A 50 -5.59 -2.62 6.84
CA TYR A 50 -4.67 -3.30 5.95
C TYR A 50 -4.45 -4.76 6.36
N ALA A 51 -4.23 -5.62 5.36
CA ALA A 51 -3.89 -7.02 5.54
C ALA A 51 -2.64 -7.36 4.73
N ILE A 52 -1.80 -8.25 5.27
CA ILE A 52 -0.63 -8.78 4.56
C ILE A 52 -1.05 -10.13 3.97
N ASP A 53 -1.10 -10.19 2.66
CA ASP A 53 -1.35 -11.42 1.90
C ASP A 53 -0.01 -12.10 1.62
N THR A 54 0.19 -13.26 2.25
CA THR A 54 1.38 -14.12 2.08
C THR A 54 1.10 -15.35 1.22
N GLU A 55 -0.08 -15.47 0.61
CA GLU A 55 -0.47 -16.68 -0.15
C GLU A 55 0.22 -16.75 -1.53
N THR A 56 0.58 -15.60 -2.10
CA THR A 56 1.35 -15.55 -3.37
C THR A 56 2.85 -15.59 -3.17
N ALA A 57 3.57 -16.15 -4.16
CA ALA A 57 5.04 -16.22 -4.22
C ALA A 57 5.75 -14.86 -3.99
N HIS A 58 5.03 -13.75 -4.19
CA HIS A 58 5.46 -12.42 -3.74
C HIS A 58 4.41 -11.87 -2.77
N PRO A 59 4.77 -11.58 -1.50
CA PRO A 59 3.83 -11.05 -0.53
C PRO A 59 3.29 -9.69 -0.98
N ARG A 60 2.04 -9.41 -0.63
CA ARG A 60 1.35 -8.16 -0.96
C ARG A 60 0.67 -7.58 0.27
N ILE A 61 0.50 -6.27 0.29
CA ILE A 61 -0.31 -5.58 1.29
C ILE A 61 -1.60 -5.18 0.60
N LYS A 62 -2.71 -5.69 1.12
CA LYS A 62 -4.06 -5.25 0.79
C LYS A 62 -4.40 -4.08 1.71
N ILE A 63 -4.68 -2.92 1.13
CA ILE A 63 -5.11 -1.72 1.86
C ILE A 63 -6.58 -1.51 1.56
N THR A 64 -7.36 -1.26 2.60
CA THR A 64 -8.79 -0.95 2.53
C THR A 64 -9.00 0.49 2.99
N ASN A 65 -9.63 1.31 2.15
CA ASN A 65 -9.91 2.72 2.40
C ASN A 65 -11.29 2.94 2.98
#